data_AF-A0ABD0YST8-F1
#
_entry.id   AF-A0ABD0YST8-F1
#
_cell.length_a   1.000
_cell.length_b   1.000
_cell.length_c   1.000
_cell.angle_alpha   90.00
_cell.angle_beta   90.00
_cell.angle_gamma   90.00
#
_symmetry.space_group_name_H-M   'P 1'
#
loop_
_entity.id
_entity.type
_entity.pdbx_description
1 polymer ?
#
loop_
_entity_poly.entity_id
_entity_poly.type
_entity_poly.pdbx_seq_one_letter_code
_entity_poly.pdbx_strand_id
1 'polypeptide(L)'
;MSESTGDIKLRCLYRLVDMSESDEGMLDVIKFCVDLGMIADRYECPKCGKCMVLTKTKRVGDRYEWVCRSKKGAGHHITRSIRRGTWFEQSKLSLANILLMTAFFVREVSQNVIMNELDLSPCTVCDWRGLFREICLEACLSSPPIGGPGVIVEIDECNFRKHKLNRGERLGGKWFLIGVERGGRKCFLRVVKNLDNESLVSVIKSSVILGSNVYIGFWKSHESLEIEGYRHMVTDHSTNFKGTARGMHTNAIKGTWSAIKKQIAFRTEPDQFDSYLAEHLWRKNQADQNDHTRAFFRDIARVCRPPTSDRMVRFDDPAQTFESTESDEPSTSG
;
A
#
# COMPACT_ATOMS: atom_id res chain seq x y z
N MET A 1 2.94 18.83 20.85
CA MET A 1 2.91 17.72 19.88
C MET A 1 4.14 17.85 19.00
N SER A 2 5.25 17.25 19.41
CA SER A 2 6.48 17.24 18.61
C SER A 2 6.43 16.07 17.66
N GLU A 3 6.27 16.33 16.36
CA GLU A 3 6.61 15.36 15.33
C GLU A 3 8.05 14.88 15.59
N SER A 4 8.23 13.59 15.84
CA SER A 4 9.57 13.01 15.90
C SER A 4 10.09 12.90 14.46
N THR A 5 10.62 14.01 13.96
CA THR A 5 11.10 14.24 12.58
C THR A 5 12.35 13.43 12.18
N GLY A 6 12.81 12.49 13.00
CA GLY A 6 13.99 11.66 12.71
C GLY A 6 13.65 10.30 12.12
N ASP A 7 14.50 9.80 11.22
CA ASP A 7 14.36 8.48 10.60
C ASP A 7 14.24 7.34 11.63
N ILE A 8 13.38 6.36 11.34
CA ILE A 8 13.23 5.12 12.10
C ILE A 8 14.44 4.23 11.83
N LYS A 9 15.42 4.31 12.73
CA LYS A 9 16.63 3.48 12.70
C LYS A 9 16.35 2.09 13.27
N LEU A 10 17.00 1.05 12.72
CA LEU A 10 16.90 -0.33 13.26
C LEU A 10 17.19 -0.41 14.75
N ARG A 11 18.20 0.33 15.24
CA ARG A 11 18.52 0.40 16.67
C ARG A 11 17.34 0.81 17.55
N CYS A 12 16.42 1.64 17.04
CA CYS A 12 15.23 2.04 17.78
C CYS A 12 14.26 0.86 17.88
N LEU A 13 14.12 0.08 16.81
CA LEU A 13 13.24 -1.09 16.79
C LEU A 13 13.77 -2.25 17.64
N TYR A 14 15.09 -2.49 17.64
CA TYR A 14 15.69 -3.47 18.56
C TYR A 14 15.46 -3.09 20.03
N ARG A 15 15.60 -1.81 20.40
CA ARG A 15 15.24 -1.36 21.75
C ARG A 15 13.78 -1.64 22.11
N LEU A 16 12.85 -1.50 21.16
CA LEU A 16 11.45 -1.84 21.40
C LEU A 16 11.26 -3.33 21.70
N VAL A 17 12.06 -4.21 21.10
CA VAL A 17 12.07 -5.64 21.41
C VAL A 17 12.51 -5.84 22.86
N ASP A 18 13.68 -5.30 23.24
CA ASP A 18 14.25 -5.45 24.58
C ASP A 18 13.30 -4.90 25.67
N MET A 19 12.69 -3.73 25.44
CA MET A 19 11.81 -3.09 26.41
C MET A 19 10.46 -3.83 26.59
N SER A 20 10.01 -4.57 25.56
CA SER A 20 8.71 -5.24 25.55
C SER A 20 8.54 -6.34 26.62
N GLU A 21 9.63 -6.74 27.28
CA GLU A 21 9.62 -7.70 28.39
C GLU A 21 8.96 -7.16 29.68
N SER A 22 8.90 -5.84 29.83
CA SER A 22 8.26 -5.15 30.96
C SER A 22 6.87 -4.60 30.61
N ASP A 23 6.03 -4.38 31.62
CA ASP A 23 4.71 -3.79 31.41
C ASP A 23 4.81 -2.33 30.94
N GLU A 24 5.77 -1.57 31.46
CA GLU A 24 6.04 -0.18 31.07
C GLU A 24 6.59 -0.10 29.64
N GLY A 25 7.58 -0.94 29.31
CA GLY A 25 8.16 -0.94 27.97
C GLY A 25 7.20 -1.47 26.91
N MET A 26 6.34 -2.45 27.22
CA MET A 26 5.26 -2.86 26.32
C MET A 26 4.26 -1.72 26.05
N LEU A 27 3.96 -0.89 27.06
CA LEU A 27 3.13 0.30 26.84
C LEU A 27 3.78 1.27 25.87
N ASP A 28 5.11 1.43 25.90
CA ASP A 28 5.82 2.28 24.96
C ASP A 28 5.83 1.70 23.53
N VAL A 29 5.89 0.36 23.38
CA VAL A 29 5.66 -0.30 22.08
C VAL A 29 4.26 -0.01 21.56
N ILE A 30 3.24 -0.09 22.43
CA ILE A 30 1.85 0.21 22.06
C ILE A 30 1.72 1.68 21.64
N LYS A 31 2.26 2.63 22.42
CA LYS A 31 2.25 4.05 22.07
C LYS A 31 2.94 4.31 20.73
N PHE A 32 4.09 3.67 20.48
CA PHE A 32 4.77 3.78 19.20
C PHE A 32 3.88 3.31 18.04
N CYS A 33 3.16 2.19 18.20
CA CYS A 33 2.18 1.74 17.22
C CYS A 33 0.98 2.69 17.06
N VAL A 34 0.53 3.34 18.14
CA VAL A 34 -0.54 4.35 18.11
C VAL A 34 -0.08 5.60 17.36
N ASP A 35 1.14 6.08 17.62
CA ASP A 35 1.73 7.23 16.95
C ASP A 35 1.92 6.98 15.44
N LEU A 36 2.18 5.73 15.05
CA LEU A 36 2.20 5.30 13.65
C LEU A 36 0.80 5.11 13.03
N GLY A 37 -0.27 5.16 13.82
CA GLY A 37 -1.63 4.92 13.37
C GLY A 37 -1.96 3.45 13.08
N MET A 38 -1.16 2.51 13.59
CA MET A 38 -1.34 1.06 13.40
C MET A 38 -2.18 0.41 14.50
N ILE A 39 -2.32 1.07 15.66
CA ILE A 39 -3.23 0.72 16.76
C ILE A 39 -4.11 1.94 17.04
N ALA A 40 -5.37 1.70 17.38
CA ALA A 40 -6.29 2.78 17.71
C ALA A 40 -5.85 3.51 18.99
N ASP A 41 -5.96 4.84 19.01
CA ASP A 41 -5.70 5.68 20.19
C ASP A 41 -6.82 5.57 21.24
N ARG A 42 -8.01 5.16 20.81
CA ARG A 42 -9.20 4.97 21.63
C ARG A 42 -10.04 3.83 21.08
N TYR A 43 -10.88 3.26 21.93
CA TYR A 43 -11.88 2.28 21.52
C TYR A 43 -13.20 2.53 22.24
N GLU A 44 -14.32 2.44 21.53
CA GLU A 44 -15.66 2.64 22.08
C GLU A 44 -16.29 1.30 22.50
N CYS A 45 -16.91 1.31 23.67
CA CYS A 45 -17.60 0.14 24.18
C CYS A 45 -18.85 -0.16 23.32
N PRO A 46 -18.99 -1.37 22.76
CA PRO A 46 -20.14 -1.70 21.91
C PRO A 46 -21.48 -1.67 22.65
N LYS A 47 -21.47 -1.82 23.99
CA LYS A 47 -22.68 -1.88 24.81
C LYS A 47 -23.16 -0.50 25.28
N CYS A 48 -22.26 0.46 25.52
CA CYS A 48 -22.65 1.76 26.07
C CYS A 48 -22.08 2.99 25.35
N GLY A 49 -21.30 2.82 24.29
CA GLY A 49 -20.73 3.90 23.49
C GLY A 49 -19.63 4.73 24.17
N LYS A 50 -19.26 4.42 25.41
CA LYS A 50 -18.20 5.14 26.12
C LYS A 50 -16.82 4.69 25.68
N CYS A 51 -15.85 5.60 25.70
CA CYS A 51 -14.44 5.26 25.54
C CYS A 51 -14.00 4.24 26.61
N MET A 52 -13.35 3.18 26.14
CA MET A 52 -12.74 2.13 26.95
C MET A 52 -11.41 2.62 27.50
N VAL A 53 -10.98 2.05 28.62
CA VAL A 53 -9.71 2.36 29.28
C VAL A 53 -8.69 1.28 28.94
N LEU A 54 -7.51 1.67 28.46
CA LEU A 54 -6.39 0.76 28.27
C LEU A 54 -5.90 0.26 29.63
N THR A 55 -6.00 -1.04 29.89
CA THR A 55 -5.78 -1.61 31.22
C THR A 55 -4.76 -2.74 31.17
N LYS A 56 -3.82 -2.76 32.13
CA LYS A 56 -2.84 -3.85 32.31
C LYS A 56 -3.55 -5.19 32.56
N THR A 57 -3.05 -6.25 31.94
CA THR A 57 -3.58 -7.61 32.06
C THR A 57 -2.47 -8.63 31.88
N LYS A 58 -2.55 -9.77 32.58
CA LYS A 58 -1.60 -10.88 32.45
C LYS A 58 -2.09 -11.98 31.50
N ARG A 59 -3.26 -11.79 30.89
CA ARG A 59 -3.96 -12.83 30.12
C ARG A 59 -3.51 -12.92 28.65
N VAL A 60 -2.89 -11.86 28.14
CA VAL A 60 -2.48 -11.75 26.74
C VAL A 60 -1.02 -11.31 26.66
N GLY A 61 -0.33 -11.70 25.59
CA GLY A 61 1.09 -11.38 25.39
C GLY A 61 1.38 -9.87 25.28
N ASP A 62 0.40 -9.08 24.84
CA ASP A 62 0.52 -7.63 24.73
C ASP A 62 0.41 -6.89 26.07
N ARG A 63 0.11 -7.59 27.16
CA ARG A 63 -0.01 -7.06 28.54
C ARG A 63 -1.06 -5.96 28.76
N TYR A 64 -1.78 -5.54 27.72
CA TYR A 64 -2.83 -4.53 27.78
C TYR A 64 -4.05 -4.93 26.94
N GLU A 65 -5.22 -4.51 27.41
CA GLU A 65 -6.49 -4.64 26.69
C GLU A 65 -7.37 -3.41 26.92
N TRP A 66 -8.28 -3.13 25.98
CA TRP A 66 -9.32 -2.13 26.18
C TRP A 66 -10.38 -2.67 27.13
N VAL A 67 -10.71 -1.94 28.18
CA VAL A 67 -11.69 -2.36 29.19
C VAL A 67 -12.76 -1.30 29.41
N CYS A 68 -14.02 -1.72 29.37
CA CYS A 68 -15.16 -0.92 29.82
C CYS A 68 -15.81 -1.58 31.03
N ARG A 69 -15.95 -0.83 32.12
CA ARG A 69 -16.70 -1.22 33.31
C ARG A 69 -17.78 -0.19 33.57
N SER A 70 -19.04 -0.61 33.54
CA SER A 70 -20.18 0.23 33.90
C SER A 70 -21.02 -0.46 34.96
N LYS A 71 -21.40 0.29 35.99
CA LYS A 71 -22.39 -0.09 36.99
C LYS A 71 -23.79 0.49 36.70
N LYS A 72 -23.94 1.31 35.65
CA LYS A 72 -25.24 1.89 35.25
C LYS A 72 -26.08 0.86 34.49
N GLY A 73 -27.39 0.84 34.74
CA GLY A 73 -28.32 -0.13 34.13
C GLY A 73 -28.01 -1.57 34.55
N ALA A 74 -28.16 -2.53 33.64
CA ALA A 74 -27.81 -3.95 33.88
C ALA A 74 -26.29 -4.21 34.09
N GLY A 75 -25.47 -3.17 34.19
CA GLY A 75 -24.01 -3.26 34.29
C GLY A 75 -23.34 -3.93 33.08
N HIS A 76 -22.02 -3.82 32.99
CA HIS A 76 -21.20 -4.68 32.13
C HIS A 76 -19.71 -4.56 32.43
N HIS A 77 -19.01 -5.62 32.05
CA HIS A 77 -17.56 -5.67 31.91
C HIS A 77 -17.24 -6.21 30.51
N ILE A 78 -16.79 -5.33 29.62
CA ILE A 78 -16.43 -5.69 28.24
C ILE A 78 -14.93 -5.46 28.08
N THR A 79 -14.24 -6.42 27.46
CA THR A 79 -12.84 -6.28 27.08
C THR A 79 -12.67 -6.46 25.57
N ARG A 80 -11.65 -5.80 25.00
CA ARG A 80 -11.24 -5.95 23.59
C ARG A 80 -9.72 -5.96 23.51
N SER A 81 -9.20 -6.85 22.66
CA SER A 81 -7.77 -6.84 22.32
C SER A 81 -7.40 -5.50 21.68
N ILE A 82 -6.21 -4.98 22.00
CA ILE A 82 -5.64 -3.82 21.32
C ILE A 82 -5.39 -4.09 19.83
N ARG A 83 -5.30 -5.36 19.45
CA ARG A 83 -5.09 -5.82 18.07
C ARG A 83 -6.38 -5.93 17.27
N ARG A 84 -7.55 -5.72 17.88
CA ARG A 84 -8.85 -5.94 17.25
C ARG A 84 -9.01 -5.09 15.99
N GLY A 85 -9.27 -5.74 14.86
CA GLY A 85 -9.46 -5.13 13.54
C GLY A 85 -8.21 -4.44 12.97
N THR A 86 -7.04 -4.62 13.59
CA THR A 86 -5.79 -4.01 13.14
C THR A 86 -4.96 -5.02 12.35
N TRP A 87 -3.86 -4.55 11.78
CA TRP A 87 -2.84 -5.38 11.13
C TRP A 87 -2.28 -6.50 12.02
N PHE A 88 -2.46 -6.39 13.33
CA PHE A 88 -1.91 -7.33 14.31
C PHE A 88 -2.90 -8.46 14.71
N GLU A 89 -4.20 -8.36 14.39
CA GLU A 89 -5.28 -9.17 15.02
C GLU A 89 -5.03 -10.69 15.01
N GLN A 90 -4.62 -11.22 13.87
CA GLN A 90 -4.48 -12.67 13.67
C GLN A 90 -3.06 -13.18 13.94
N SER A 91 -2.14 -12.30 14.32
CA SER A 91 -0.75 -12.66 14.54
C SER A 91 -0.50 -13.11 15.97
N LYS A 92 0.32 -14.17 16.11
CA LYS A 92 0.89 -14.59 17.39
C LYS A 92 2.24 -13.93 17.69
N LEU A 93 2.84 -13.23 16.72
CA LEU A 93 4.10 -12.51 16.93
C LEU A 93 3.88 -11.30 17.85
N SER A 94 4.91 -10.94 18.61
CA SER A 94 4.90 -9.69 19.38
C SER A 94 4.81 -8.49 18.45
N LEU A 95 4.23 -7.38 18.95
CA LEU A 95 4.17 -6.12 18.19
C LEU A 95 5.58 -5.69 17.75
N ALA A 96 6.56 -5.78 18.65
CA ALA A 96 7.95 -5.42 18.36
C ALA A 96 8.58 -6.27 17.25
N ASN A 97 8.36 -7.59 17.25
CA ASN A 97 8.87 -8.46 16.17
C ASN A 97 8.24 -8.12 14.82
N ILE A 98 6.95 -7.78 14.79
CA ILE A 98 6.28 -7.38 13.54
C ILE A 98 6.86 -6.06 13.01
N LEU A 99 7.11 -5.07 13.89
CA LEU A 99 7.76 -3.81 13.51
C LEU A 99 9.17 -4.05 12.95
N LEU A 100 9.94 -4.94 13.58
CA LEU A 100 11.30 -5.27 13.15
C LEU A 100 11.31 -6.05 11.82
N MET A 101 10.42 -7.03 11.66
CA MET A 101 10.19 -7.73 10.39
C MET A 101 9.83 -6.76 9.25
N THR A 102 9.01 -5.76 9.55
CA THR A 102 8.63 -4.73 8.58
C THR A 102 9.85 -3.94 8.11
N ALA A 103 10.72 -3.51 9.03
CA ALA A 103 11.95 -2.82 8.68
C ALA A 103 12.92 -3.71 7.89
N PHE A 104 13.03 -5.00 8.22
CA PHE A 104 13.85 -5.95 7.47
C PHE A 104 13.34 -6.19 6.05
N PHE A 105 12.03 -6.29 5.86
CA PHE A 105 11.43 -6.40 4.53
C PHE A 105 11.77 -5.19 3.67
N VAL A 106 11.60 -3.98 4.22
CA VAL A 106 11.90 -2.73 3.51
C VAL A 106 13.38 -2.64 3.14
N ARG A 107 14.28 -3.08 4.02
CA ARG A 107 15.74 -3.07 3.83
C ARG A 107 16.28 -4.26 3.03
N GLU A 108 15.40 -5.08 2.47
CA GLU A 108 15.78 -6.23 1.62
C GLU A 108 16.67 -7.25 2.34
N VAL A 109 16.49 -7.39 3.65
CA VAL A 109 17.20 -8.40 4.44
C VAL A 109 16.75 -9.78 3.98
N SER A 110 17.72 -10.69 3.86
CA SER A 110 17.48 -12.05 3.40
C SER A 110 16.60 -12.83 4.40
N GLN A 111 15.79 -13.76 3.90
CA GLN A 111 14.89 -14.56 4.75
C GLN A 111 15.66 -15.31 5.84
N ASN A 112 16.81 -15.89 5.51
CA ASN A 112 17.64 -16.62 6.47
C ASN A 112 18.13 -15.74 7.62
N VAL A 113 18.51 -14.49 7.33
CA VAL A 113 18.92 -13.55 8.38
C VAL A 113 17.72 -13.19 9.25
N ILE A 114 16.55 -12.91 8.67
CA ILE A 114 15.33 -12.60 9.44
C ILE A 114 14.96 -13.77 10.36
N MET A 115 15.02 -15.01 9.84
CA MET A 115 14.72 -16.21 10.62
C MET A 115 15.65 -16.34 11.83
N ASN A 116 16.96 -16.17 11.62
CA ASN A 116 17.95 -16.33 12.67
C ASN A 116 17.89 -15.19 13.70
N GLU A 117 17.72 -13.94 13.25
CA GLU A 117 17.70 -12.76 14.11
C GLU A 117 16.45 -12.70 15.00
N LEU A 118 15.32 -13.24 14.53
CA LEU A 118 14.03 -13.17 15.23
C LEU A 118 13.55 -14.52 15.78
N ASP A 119 14.35 -15.57 15.60
CA ASP A 119 13.99 -16.96 15.93
C ASP A 119 12.62 -17.37 15.36
N LEU A 120 12.43 -17.13 14.06
CA LEU A 120 11.16 -17.37 13.37
C LEU A 120 11.26 -18.54 12.40
N SER A 121 10.16 -19.30 12.30
CA SER A 121 10.06 -20.37 11.33
C SER A 121 10.05 -19.83 9.89
N PRO A 122 10.55 -20.62 8.91
CA PRO A 122 10.52 -20.23 7.50
C PRO A 122 9.11 -19.87 7.02
N CYS A 123 8.09 -20.66 7.42
CA CYS A 123 6.70 -20.40 7.06
C CYS A 123 6.22 -19.05 7.58
N THR A 124 6.54 -18.71 8.83
CA THR A 124 6.16 -17.40 9.40
C THR A 124 6.76 -16.25 8.61
N VAL A 125 8.06 -16.33 8.27
CA VAL A 125 8.73 -15.27 7.49
C VAL A 125 8.15 -15.18 6.08
N CYS A 126 7.84 -16.32 5.44
CA CYS A 126 7.18 -16.36 4.14
C CYS A 126 5.79 -15.70 4.16
N ASP A 127 4.95 -16.05 5.13
CA ASP A 127 3.59 -15.52 5.28
C ASP A 127 3.60 -14.00 5.46
N TRP A 128 4.45 -13.51 6.36
CA TRP A 128 4.60 -12.07 6.61
C TRP A 128 5.13 -11.31 5.41
N ARG A 129 6.08 -11.88 4.65
CA ARG A 129 6.53 -11.27 3.39
C ARG A 129 5.42 -11.24 2.34
N GLY A 130 4.55 -12.24 2.31
CA GLY A 130 3.32 -12.22 1.51
C GLY A 130 2.42 -11.06 1.91
N LEU A 131 2.14 -10.93 3.20
CA LEU A 131 1.35 -9.82 3.77
C LEU A 131 1.94 -8.44 3.44
N PHE A 132 3.26 -8.26 3.56
CA PHE A 132 3.90 -7.00 3.18
C PHE A 132 3.73 -6.67 1.69
N ARG A 133 3.79 -7.67 0.80
CA ARG A 133 3.54 -7.44 -0.63
C ARG A 133 2.10 -7.06 -0.93
N GLU A 134 1.12 -7.50 -0.14
CA GLU A 134 -0.25 -7.00 -0.26
C GLU A 134 -0.35 -5.51 0.07
N ILE A 135 0.40 -5.05 1.07
CA ILE A 135 0.50 -3.61 1.36
C ILE A 135 1.13 -2.85 0.20
N CYS A 136 2.20 -3.40 -0.41
CA CYS A 136 2.79 -2.82 -1.62
C CYS A 136 1.76 -2.72 -2.76
N LEU A 137 0.91 -3.73 -2.93
CA LEU A 137 -0.13 -3.73 -3.96
C LEU A 137 -1.17 -2.64 -3.72
N GLU A 138 -1.74 -2.58 -2.53
CA GLU A 138 -2.72 -1.56 -2.14
C GLU A 138 -2.13 -0.13 -2.21
N ALA A 139 -0.84 0.03 -1.89
CA ALA A 139 -0.11 1.27 -2.08
C ALA A 139 0.02 1.65 -3.57
N CYS A 140 0.37 0.70 -4.43
CA CYS A 140 0.48 0.95 -5.87
C CYS A 140 -0.88 1.24 -6.52
N LEU A 141 -1.95 0.55 -6.09
CA LEU A 141 -3.32 0.79 -6.59
C LEU A 141 -3.83 2.18 -6.23
N SER A 142 -3.38 2.73 -5.10
CA SER A 142 -3.73 4.08 -4.63
C SER A 142 -2.69 5.16 -4.99
N SER A 143 -1.70 4.83 -5.83
CA SER A 143 -0.65 5.79 -6.21
C SER A 143 -1.23 7.03 -6.89
N PRO A 144 -0.65 8.23 -6.70
CA PRO A 144 -1.12 9.43 -7.39
C PRO A 144 -0.86 9.35 -8.92
N PRO A 145 -1.54 10.19 -9.73
CA PRO A 145 -1.23 10.33 -11.14
C PRO A 145 0.24 10.71 -11.37
N ILE A 146 0.80 10.22 -12.48
CA ILE A 146 2.21 10.45 -12.86
C ILE A 146 2.30 11.23 -14.18
N GLY A 147 3.48 11.69 -14.55
CA GLY A 147 3.73 12.43 -15.78
C GLY A 147 3.71 13.95 -15.58
N GLY A 148 3.29 14.65 -16.62
CA GLY A 148 3.24 16.10 -16.73
C GLY A 148 3.78 16.58 -18.09
N PRO A 149 3.63 17.87 -18.41
CA PRO A 149 4.16 18.45 -19.64
C PRO A 149 5.63 18.08 -19.89
N GLY A 150 5.90 17.48 -21.06
CA GLY A 150 7.26 17.06 -21.45
C GLY A 150 7.72 15.72 -20.85
N VAL A 151 6.98 15.14 -19.91
CA VAL A 151 7.29 13.83 -19.34
C VAL A 151 6.75 12.73 -20.26
N ILE A 152 7.51 11.63 -20.37
CA ILE A 152 7.08 10.44 -21.10
C ILE A 152 6.62 9.39 -20.10
N VAL A 153 5.41 8.88 -20.28
CA VAL A 153 4.86 7.77 -19.51
C VAL A 153 4.69 6.57 -20.44
N GLU A 154 5.39 5.48 -20.14
CA GLU A 154 5.27 4.21 -20.84
C GLU A 154 4.25 3.32 -20.13
N ILE A 155 3.27 2.80 -20.88
CA ILE A 155 2.16 2.01 -20.35
C ILE A 155 2.17 0.63 -20.99
N ASP A 156 1.97 -0.39 -20.14
CA ASP A 156 1.84 -1.79 -20.54
C ASP A 156 0.69 -2.46 -19.77
N GLU A 157 0.18 -3.55 -20.32
CA GLU A 157 -0.89 -4.35 -19.73
C GLU A 157 -0.35 -5.59 -19.02
N CYS A 158 -1.02 -6.02 -17.95
CA CYS A 158 -0.75 -7.31 -17.35
C CYS A 158 -2.02 -7.95 -16.77
N ASN A 159 -2.04 -9.28 -16.70
CA ASN A 159 -3.15 -10.04 -16.15
C ASN A 159 -2.68 -10.82 -14.91
N PHE A 160 -3.37 -10.60 -13.79
CA PHE A 160 -3.07 -11.31 -12.54
C PHE A 160 -3.84 -12.61 -12.54
N ARG A 161 -3.19 -13.74 -12.86
CA ARG A 161 -3.91 -14.98 -13.16
C ARG A 161 -4.54 -15.63 -11.93
N LYS A 162 -3.86 -15.62 -10.77
CA LYS A 162 -4.33 -16.30 -9.54
C LYS A 162 -4.01 -15.57 -8.24
N HIS A 163 -4.08 -14.23 -8.22
CA HIS A 163 -3.83 -13.50 -6.99
C HIS A 163 -5.06 -13.46 -6.06
N LYS A 164 -4.88 -13.96 -4.84
CA LYS A 164 -5.86 -13.84 -3.74
C LYS A 164 -5.20 -13.09 -2.60
N LEU A 165 -5.82 -11.98 -2.18
CA LEU A 165 -5.41 -11.25 -1.00
C LEU A 165 -5.79 -12.03 0.26
N ASN A 166 -4.98 -11.96 1.31
CA ASN A 166 -5.27 -12.59 2.59
C ASN A 166 -6.58 -12.05 3.21
N ARG A 167 -7.01 -10.84 2.83
CA ARG A 167 -8.32 -10.27 3.20
C ARG A 167 -9.52 -10.90 2.48
N GLY A 168 -9.30 -11.90 1.62
CA GLY A 168 -10.34 -12.66 0.96
C GLY A 168 -10.74 -12.11 -0.41
N GLU A 169 -10.29 -10.91 -0.80
CA GLU A 169 -10.52 -10.39 -2.15
C GLU A 169 -9.69 -11.18 -3.19
N ARG A 170 -10.34 -11.50 -4.31
CA ARG A 170 -9.70 -12.16 -5.45
C ARG A 170 -9.41 -11.11 -6.52
N LEU A 171 -8.13 -10.91 -6.81
CA LEU A 171 -7.65 -10.13 -7.95
C LEU A 171 -7.37 -11.02 -9.17
N GLY A 172 -7.36 -12.35 -8.98
CA GLY A 172 -7.26 -13.34 -10.03
C GLY A 172 -8.27 -13.12 -11.17
N GLY A 173 -7.77 -13.07 -12.40
CA GLY A 173 -8.53 -12.87 -13.63
C GLY A 173 -8.70 -11.41 -14.04
N LYS A 174 -8.34 -10.43 -13.20
CA LYS A 174 -8.43 -9.00 -13.52
C LYS A 174 -7.26 -8.57 -14.42
N TRP A 175 -7.54 -7.63 -15.33
CA TRP A 175 -6.52 -6.92 -16.09
C TRP A 175 -6.04 -5.69 -15.33
N PHE A 176 -4.78 -5.34 -15.53
CA PHE A 176 -4.16 -4.17 -14.92
C PHE A 176 -3.37 -3.39 -15.97
N LEU A 177 -3.33 -2.07 -15.81
CA LEU A 177 -2.35 -1.21 -16.46
C LEU A 177 -1.24 -0.84 -15.49
N ILE A 178 -0.02 -0.88 -16.00
CA ILE A 178 1.16 -0.36 -15.33
C ILE A 178 1.63 0.84 -16.16
N GLY A 179 1.82 1.97 -15.50
CA GLY A 179 2.49 3.13 -16.09
C GLY A 179 3.82 3.39 -15.40
N VAL A 180 4.85 3.72 -16.18
CA VAL A 180 6.19 4.05 -15.68
C VAL A 180 6.68 5.34 -16.33
N GLU A 181 7.11 6.31 -15.51
CA GLU A 181 7.78 7.50 -16.03
C GLU A 181 9.17 7.14 -16.59
N ARG A 182 9.44 7.53 -17.83
CA ARG A 182 10.77 7.37 -18.42
C ARG A 182 11.77 8.31 -17.75
N GLY A 183 12.90 7.77 -17.31
CA GLY A 183 13.92 8.53 -16.59
C GLY A 183 13.54 8.90 -15.16
N GLY A 184 12.30 8.59 -14.75
CA GLY A 184 11.77 8.85 -13.42
C GLY A 184 11.65 7.58 -12.57
N ARG A 185 11.21 7.81 -11.33
CA ARG A 185 10.97 6.78 -10.31
C ARG A 185 9.47 6.48 -10.15
N LYS A 186 8.59 7.35 -10.60
CA LYS A 186 7.14 7.19 -10.41
C LYS A 186 6.56 6.14 -11.35
N CYS A 187 5.63 5.39 -10.79
CA CYS A 187 4.83 4.39 -11.50
C CYS A 187 3.45 4.25 -10.86
N PHE A 188 2.48 3.80 -11.65
CA PHE A 188 1.15 3.44 -11.16
C PHE A 188 0.81 1.99 -11.52
N LEU A 189 -0.12 1.43 -10.77
CA LEU A 189 -0.84 0.21 -11.09
C LEU A 189 -2.34 0.48 -10.98
N ARG A 190 -3.13 0.06 -11.97
CA ARG A 190 -4.58 0.25 -11.98
C ARG A 190 -5.29 -0.99 -12.48
N VAL A 191 -6.38 -1.36 -11.80
CA VAL A 191 -7.30 -2.39 -12.28
C VAL A 191 -8.07 -1.84 -13.48
N VAL A 192 -8.23 -2.65 -14.52
CA VAL A 192 -9.11 -2.36 -15.66
C VAL A 192 -10.17 -3.44 -15.77
N LYS A 193 -11.41 -3.03 -16.04
CA LYS A 193 -12.53 -3.97 -16.25
C LYS A 193 -12.31 -4.78 -17.54
N ASN A 194 -12.03 -4.09 -18.65
CA ASN A 194 -11.82 -4.66 -19.98
C ASN A 194 -10.69 -3.90 -20.69
N LEU A 195 -10.02 -4.55 -21.66
CA LEU A 195 -9.00 -3.91 -22.51
C LEU A 195 -9.61 -3.20 -23.73
N ASP A 196 -10.81 -2.64 -23.58
CA ASP A 196 -11.43 -1.82 -24.63
C ASP A 196 -10.92 -0.37 -24.57
N ASN A 197 -11.04 0.35 -25.69
CA ASN A 197 -10.50 1.70 -25.82
C ASN A 197 -11.06 2.66 -24.75
N GLU A 198 -12.36 2.58 -24.46
CA GLU A 198 -13.01 3.46 -23.49
C GLU A 198 -12.45 3.25 -22.08
N SER A 199 -12.36 2.01 -21.63
CA SER A 199 -11.81 1.64 -20.32
C SER A 199 -10.36 2.08 -20.19
N LEU A 200 -9.56 1.85 -21.23
CA LEU A 200 -8.15 2.22 -21.21
C LEU A 200 -7.94 3.74 -21.24
N VAL A 201 -8.68 4.49 -22.06
CA VAL A 201 -8.63 5.97 -22.07
C VAL A 201 -9.03 6.53 -20.72
N SER A 202 -10.10 6.00 -20.11
CA SER A 202 -10.57 6.41 -18.79
C SER A 202 -9.51 6.23 -17.71
N VAL A 203 -8.85 5.06 -17.67
CA VAL A 203 -7.76 4.79 -16.71
C VAL A 203 -6.55 5.68 -16.97
N ILE A 204 -6.20 5.96 -18.22
CA ILE A 204 -5.10 6.87 -18.56
C ILE A 204 -5.42 8.28 -18.07
N LYS A 205 -6.63 8.79 -18.33
CA LYS A 205 -7.06 10.12 -17.87
C LYS A 205 -6.96 10.28 -16.35
N SER A 206 -7.31 9.25 -15.60
CA SER A 206 -7.24 9.29 -14.13
C SER A 206 -5.84 9.06 -13.56
N SER A 207 -4.88 8.58 -14.37
CA SER A 207 -3.58 8.09 -13.87
C SER A 207 -2.38 8.79 -14.48
N VAL A 208 -2.58 9.55 -15.55
CA VAL A 208 -1.55 10.31 -16.26
C VAL A 208 -1.95 11.78 -16.33
N ILE A 209 -1.08 12.64 -15.83
CA ILE A 209 -1.28 14.09 -15.84
C ILE A 209 -1.36 14.59 -17.29
N LEU A 210 -2.33 15.46 -17.57
CA LEU A 210 -2.57 16.03 -18.89
C LEU A 210 -1.32 16.72 -19.46
N GLY A 211 -1.12 16.66 -20.77
CA GLY A 211 0.07 17.18 -21.45
C GLY A 211 1.30 16.26 -21.43
N SER A 212 1.19 15.08 -20.81
CA SER A 212 2.21 14.02 -20.92
C SER A 212 2.29 13.45 -22.33
N ASN A 213 3.46 12.88 -22.66
CA ASN A 213 3.62 12.03 -23.83
C ASN A 213 3.38 10.57 -23.41
N VAL A 214 2.37 9.91 -23.98
CA VAL A 214 1.95 8.56 -23.57
C VAL A 214 2.37 7.54 -24.62
N TYR A 215 3.15 6.56 -24.19
CA TYR A 215 3.72 5.50 -25.04
C TYR A 215 3.11 4.17 -24.66
N ILE A 216 2.43 3.51 -25.61
CA ILE A 216 1.72 2.25 -25.34
C ILE A 216 2.22 1.17 -26.31
N GLY A 217 2.66 0.04 -25.76
CA GLY A 217 3.27 -1.05 -26.55
C GLY A 217 2.28 -2.10 -27.07
N PHE A 218 1.07 -2.17 -26.51
CA PHE A 218 0.08 -3.22 -26.78
C PHE A 218 -1.17 -2.71 -27.52
N TRP A 219 -1.33 -1.38 -27.64
CA TRP A 219 -2.54 -0.74 -28.12
C TRP A 219 -2.55 -0.64 -29.66
N LYS A 220 -3.63 -1.11 -30.29
CA LYS A 220 -3.77 -1.15 -31.77
C LYS A 220 -4.52 0.02 -32.42
N SER A 221 -5.37 0.76 -31.70
CA SER A 221 -6.04 1.94 -32.27
C SER A 221 -5.23 3.23 -32.09
N HIS A 222 -5.12 3.99 -33.18
CA HIS A 222 -4.18 5.12 -33.28
C HIS A 222 -4.75 6.50 -32.90
N GLU A 223 -6.08 6.69 -32.80
CA GLU A 223 -6.68 8.06 -32.81
C GLU A 223 -7.15 8.61 -31.45
N SER A 224 -7.44 7.76 -30.46
CA SER A 224 -8.31 8.18 -29.34
C SER A 224 -7.65 9.08 -28.28
N LEU A 225 -6.32 9.12 -28.17
CA LEU A 225 -5.64 9.84 -27.09
C LEU A 225 -5.19 11.26 -27.45
N GLU A 226 -4.96 11.55 -28.73
CA GLU A 226 -4.55 12.89 -29.18
C GLU A 226 -5.67 13.93 -29.00
N ILE A 227 -6.91 13.50 -29.26
CA ILE A 227 -8.12 14.32 -29.08
C ILE A 227 -8.33 14.71 -27.61
N GLU A 228 -7.75 13.95 -26.68
CA GLU A 228 -7.94 14.09 -25.24
C GLU A 228 -6.83 14.92 -24.57
N GLY A 229 -5.99 15.61 -25.36
CA GLY A 229 -4.92 16.48 -24.87
C GLY A 229 -3.65 15.74 -24.43
N TYR A 230 -3.51 14.47 -24.77
CA TYR A 230 -2.28 13.69 -24.60
C TYR A 230 -1.54 13.59 -25.92
N ARG A 231 -0.20 13.68 -25.91
CA ARG A 231 0.56 13.34 -27.12
C ARG A 231 0.76 11.83 -27.16
N HIS A 232 0.06 11.15 -28.06
CA HIS A 232 0.09 9.70 -28.16
C HIS A 232 1.19 9.22 -29.11
N MET A 233 1.92 8.18 -28.71
CA MET A 233 2.87 7.49 -29.58
C MET A 233 2.74 5.97 -29.43
N VAL A 234 2.35 5.29 -30.51
CA VAL A 234 2.29 3.82 -30.58
C VAL A 234 3.66 3.28 -31.00
N THR A 235 4.21 2.36 -30.22
CA THR A 235 5.35 1.56 -30.69
C THR A 235 4.82 0.27 -31.30
N ASP A 236 4.74 0.22 -32.63
CA ASP A 236 4.33 -1.00 -33.34
C ASP A 236 5.33 -2.14 -33.05
N HIS A 237 4.81 -3.28 -32.60
CA HIS A 237 5.58 -4.51 -32.36
C HIS A 237 5.39 -5.56 -33.45
N SER A 238 4.60 -5.25 -34.50
CA SER A 238 4.31 -6.16 -35.61
C SER A 238 5.26 -6.02 -36.79
N THR A 239 5.98 -4.89 -36.92
CA THR A 239 6.92 -4.66 -38.01
C THR A 239 8.36 -4.71 -37.51
N ASN A 240 9.17 -5.59 -38.11
CA ASN A 240 10.63 -5.68 -37.94
C ASN A 240 11.38 -4.43 -38.49
N PHE A 241 10.78 -3.25 -38.43
CA PHE A 241 11.43 -2.03 -38.86
C PHE A 241 12.22 -1.41 -37.70
N LYS A 242 13.54 -1.65 -37.75
CA LYS A 242 14.54 -0.73 -37.18
C LYS A 242 14.39 0.63 -37.88
N GLY A 243 13.43 1.43 -37.43
CA GLY A 243 13.10 2.68 -38.09
C GLY A 243 12.05 3.47 -37.33
N THR A 244 12.19 3.63 -36.01
CA THR A 244 11.42 4.64 -35.29
C THR A 244 12.27 5.90 -35.13
N ALA A 245 11.67 7.06 -35.37
CA ALA A 245 12.30 8.36 -35.12
C ALA A 245 12.97 8.36 -33.72
N ARG A 246 14.18 8.94 -33.59
CA ARG A 246 15.02 8.87 -32.38
C ARG A 246 14.16 9.08 -31.11
N GLY A 247 14.03 8.04 -30.27
CA GLY A 247 13.35 8.11 -28.96
C GLY A 247 11.96 7.47 -28.86
N MET A 248 11.44 6.86 -29.93
CA MET A 248 10.17 6.13 -29.94
C MET A 248 10.33 4.64 -29.54
N HIS A 249 10.37 4.34 -28.23
CA HIS A 249 10.51 2.98 -27.68
C HIS A 249 9.81 2.81 -26.32
N THR A 250 9.65 1.58 -25.83
CA THR A 250 9.08 1.26 -24.49
C THR A 250 10.12 0.60 -23.56
N ASN A 251 11.35 1.09 -23.59
CA ASN A 251 12.48 0.46 -22.89
C ASN A 251 12.41 0.56 -21.36
N ALA A 252 11.79 1.62 -20.81
CA ALA A 252 11.69 1.78 -19.37
C ALA A 252 10.78 0.69 -18.77
N ILE A 253 9.60 0.47 -19.36
CA ILE A 253 8.68 -0.57 -18.90
C ILE A 253 9.21 -1.99 -19.19
N LYS A 254 9.88 -2.21 -20.33
CA LYS A 254 10.61 -3.46 -20.61
C LYS A 254 11.73 -3.73 -19.57
N GLY A 255 12.41 -2.67 -19.14
CA GLY A 255 13.40 -2.72 -18.06
C GLY A 255 12.77 -3.14 -16.73
N THR A 256 11.61 -2.57 -16.38
CA THR A 256 10.83 -2.99 -15.20
C THR A 256 10.48 -4.47 -15.26
N TRP A 257 9.98 -4.97 -16.40
CA TRP A 257 9.69 -6.39 -16.57
C TRP A 257 10.92 -7.28 -16.40
N SER A 258 12.06 -6.86 -16.95
CA SER A 258 13.33 -7.59 -16.81
C SER A 258 13.79 -7.64 -15.34
N ALA A 259 13.67 -6.54 -14.61
CA ALA A 259 14.05 -6.48 -13.20
C ALA A 259 13.19 -7.41 -12.33
N ILE A 260 11.87 -7.42 -12.54
CA ILE A 260 10.94 -8.30 -11.81
C ILE A 260 11.25 -9.77 -12.11
N LYS A 261 11.47 -10.13 -13.38
CA LYS A 261 11.84 -11.50 -13.78
C LYS A 261 13.15 -11.98 -13.15
N LYS A 262 14.10 -11.08 -12.87
CA LYS A 262 15.33 -11.41 -12.15
C LYS A 262 15.12 -11.57 -10.64
N GLN A 263 14.17 -10.84 -10.07
CA GLN A 263 13.84 -10.90 -8.64
C GLN A 263 13.08 -12.17 -8.27
N ILE A 264 12.30 -12.71 -9.20
CA ILE A 264 11.58 -13.97 -9.05
C ILE A 264 12.54 -15.12 -9.35
N ALA A 265 12.88 -15.93 -8.34
CA ALA A 265 13.71 -17.11 -8.56
C ALA A 265 12.98 -18.09 -9.48
N PHE A 266 13.73 -18.91 -10.24
CA PHE A 266 13.18 -19.92 -11.16
C PHE A 266 12.21 -20.93 -10.48
N ARG A 267 12.21 -21.01 -9.14
CA ARG A 267 11.39 -21.90 -8.32
C ARG A 267 10.21 -21.21 -7.62
N THR A 268 9.99 -19.92 -7.86
CA THR A 268 8.81 -19.23 -7.33
C THR A 268 7.59 -19.67 -8.13
N GLU A 269 6.52 -20.09 -7.44
CA GLU A 269 5.25 -20.43 -8.07
C GLU A 269 4.79 -19.29 -9.01
N PRO A 270 4.40 -19.58 -10.27
CA PRO A 270 3.94 -18.58 -11.23
C PRO A 270 2.83 -17.66 -10.69
N ASP A 271 2.07 -18.16 -9.70
CA ASP A 271 0.96 -17.47 -9.07
C ASP A 271 1.38 -16.31 -8.12
N GLN A 272 2.69 -16.09 -7.90
CA GLN A 272 3.19 -14.99 -7.06
C GLN A 272 3.70 -13.77 -7.83
N PHE A 273 3.83 -13.85 -9.16
CA PHE A 273 4.40 -12.78 -9.99
C PHE A 273 3.81 -11.39 -9.68
N ASP A 274 2.49 -11.34 -9.54
CA ASP A 274 1.69 -10.15 -9.23
C ASP A 274 2.12 -9.45 -7.94
N SER A 275 2.42 -10.23 -6.90
CA SER A 275 2.89 -9.71 -5.62
C SER A 275 4.31 -9.14 -5.70
N TYR A 276 5.19 -9.76 -6.50
CA TYR A 276 6.55 -9.28 -6.74
C TYR A 276 6.59 -8.04 -7.63
N LEU A 277 5.70 -7.96 -8.62
CA LEU A 277 5.47 -6.74 -9.40
C LEU A 277 5.07 -5.58 -8.47
N ALA A 278 4.08 -5.80 -7.60
CA ALA A 278 3.66 -4.79 -6.63
C ALA A 278 4.79 -4.33 -5.70
N GLU A 279 5.59 -5.28 -5.18
CA GLU A 279 6.77 -4.98 -4.37
C GLU A 279 7.76 -4.09 -5.16
N HIS A 280 8.06 -4.45 -6.40
CA HIS A 280 9.00 -3.73 -7.25
C HIS A 280 8.52 -2.30 -7.54
N LEU A 281 7.25 -2.13 -7.92
CA LEU A 281 6.66 -0.81 -8.19
C LEU A 281 6.64 0.05 -6.92
N TRP A 282 6.29 -0.53 -5.77
CA TRP A 282 6.32 0.19 -4.50
C TRP A 282 7.74 0.68 -4.18
N ARG A 283 8.75 -0.20 -4.26
CA ARG A 283 10.16 0.18 -4.03
C ARG A 283 10.60 1.29 -4.98
N LYS A 284 10.23 1.21 -6.26
CA LYS A 284 10.54 2.23 -7.26
C LYS A 284 9.94 3.58 -6.86
N ASN A 285 8.66 3.61 -6.46
CA ASN A 285 7.96 4.81 -6.02
C ASN A 285 8.52 5.42 -4.73
N GLN A 286 9.07 4.60 -3.83
CA GLN A 286 9.64 5.08 -2.57
C GLN A 286 11.13 5.39 -2.64
N ALA A 287 11.79 5.26 -3.79
CA ALA A 287 13.26 5.36 -3.89
C ALA A 287 13.83 6.75 -3.51
N ASP A 288 13.01 7.81 -3.57
CA ASP A 288 13.37 9.17 -3.15
C ASP A 288 13.07 9.46 -1.66
N GLN A 289 12.47 8.52 -0.93
CA GLN A 289 12.15 8.74 0.48
C GLN A 289 13.39 8.61 1.35
N ASN A 290 13.56 9.52 2.31
CA ASN A 290 14.66 9.43 3.27
C ASN A 290 14.50 8.25 4.25
N ASP A 291 13.25 7.97 4.63
CA ASP A 291 12.91 6.88 5.56
C ASP A 291 11.88 5.94 4.94
N HIS A 292 12.38 4.91 4.27
CA HIS A 292 11.55 3.87 3.67
C HIS A 292 10.76 3.08 4.73
N THR A 293 11.28 2.95 5.96
CA THR A 293 10.60 2.18 7.02
C THR A 293 9.36 2.93 7.48
N ARG A 294 9.48 4.24 7.75
CA ARG A 294 8.33 5.09 8.05
C ARG A 294 7.37 5.22 6.89
N ALA A 295 7.85 5.29 5.65
CA ALA A 295 6.99 5.27 4.46
C ALA A 295 6.11 4.02 4.45
N PHE A 296 6.71 2.85 4.69
CA PHE A 296 5.96 1.60 4.69
C PHE A 296 5.01 1.45 5.89
N PHE A 297 5.39 1.93 7.09
CA PHE A 297 4.44 1.98 8.21
C PHE A 297 3.23 2.87 7.93
N ARG A 298 3.43 4.01 7.25
CA ARG A 298 2.31 4.86 6.80
C ARG A 298 1.40 4.14 5.81
N ASP A 299 1.97 3.35 4.89
CA ASP A 299 1.16 2.53 3.98
C ASP A 299 0.36 1.46 4.75
N ILE A 300 0.97 0.79 5.73
CA ILE A 300 0.24 -0.16 6.59
C ILE A 300 -0.89 0.55 7.34
N ALA A 301 -0.65 1.70 7.97
CA ALA A 301 -1.67 2.43 8.70
C ALA A 301 -2.82 2.92 7.80
N ARG A 302 -2.51 3.31 6.56
CA ARG A 302 -3.50 3.73 5.56
C ARG A 302 -4.36 2.56 5.09
N VAL A 303 -3.73 1.42 4.76
CA VAL A 303 -4.40 0.22 4.22
C VAL A 303 -5.11 -0.59 5.31
N CYS A 304 -4.58 -0.58 6.53
CA CYS A 304 -5.03 -1.36 7.69
C CYS A 304 -5.51 -0.45 8.81
N ARG A 305 -6.32 0.57 8.47
CA ARG A 305 -6.76 1.58 9.45
C ARG A 305 -7.42 0.92 10.66
N PRO A 306 -6.91 1.14 11.88
CA PRO A 306 -7.42 0.46 13.06
C PRO A 306 -8.83 1.00 13.39
N PRO A 307 -9.82 0.13 13.65
CA PRO A 307 -11.14 0.58 14.06
C PRO A 307 -11.11 1.12 15.49
N THR A 308 -11.97 2.10 15.76
CA THR A 308 -12.18 2.65 17.11
C THR A 308 -13.44 2.10 17.77
N SER A 309 -14.15 1.16 17.14
CA SER A 309 -15.34 0.52 17.72
C SER A 309 -15.65 -0.79 16.99
N ASP A 310 -16.50 -1.64 17.58
CA ASP A 310 -17.02 -2.84 16.90
C ASP A 310 -18.12 -2.54 15.87
N ARG A 311 -18.61 -1.28 15.78
CA ARG A 311 -19.64 -0.92 14.81
C ARG A 311 -18.98 -0.90 13.42
N MET A 312 -19.35 -1.85 12.57
CA MET A 312 -18.95 -1.83 11.16
C MET A 312 -19.42 -0.51 10.53
N VAL A 313 -18.47 0.28 10.01
CA VAL A 313 -18.79 1.32 9.04
C VAL A 313 -19.22 0.57 7.78
N ARG A 314 -20.50 0.66 7.41
CA ARG A 314 -20.95 0.19 6.09
C ARG A 314 -20.26 1.07 5.06
N PHE A 315 -19.39 0.50 4.22
CA PHE A 315 -18.75 1.18 3.10
C PHE A 315 -19.70 1.33 1.90
N ASP A 316 -20.97 1.66 2.17
CA ASP A 316 -21.99 1.94 1.15
C ASP A 316 -22.59 3.32 1.45
N ASP A 317 -21.80 4.38 1.28
CA ASP A 317 -22.35 5.73 1.10
C ASP A 317 -21.49 6.50 0.07
N PRO A 318 -21.95 6.64 -1.19
CA PRO A 318 -21.22 7.33 -2.26
C PRO A 318 -21.11 8.86 -2.10
N ALA A 319 -21.60 9.45 -1.00
CA ALA A 319 -21.65 10.90 -0.83
C ALA A 319 -20.39 11.47 -0.15
N GLN A 320 -19.22 11.32 -0.78
CA GLN A 320 -18.12 12.28 -0.63
C GLN A 320 -17.54 12.60 -2.00
N THR A 321 -18.40 13.12 -2.88
CA THR A 321 -17.97 13.93 -4.01
C THR A 321 -17.37 15.22 -3.48
N PHE A 322 -16.13 15.50 -3.90
CA PHE A 322 -15.46 16.79 -3.81
C PHE A 322 -16.44 17.91 -4.18
N GLU A 323 -16.77 18.78 -3.22
CA GLU A 323 -17.26 20.12 -3.55
C GLU A 323 -16.08 20.89 -4.15
N SER A 324 -16.08 21.01 -5.47
CA SER A 324 -15.32 22.01 -6.18
C SER A 324 -15.80 23.38 -5.73
N THR A 325 -14.91 24.19 -5.17
CA THR A 325 -15.15 25.61 -4.93
C THR A 325 -15.33 26.30 -6.27
N GLU A 326 -16.58 26.60 -6.62
CA GLU A 326 -16.90 27.59 -7.65
C GLU A 326 -16.32 28.94 -7.23
N SER A 327 -15.66 29.57 -8.18
CA SER A 327 -15.07 30.90 -8.06
C SER A 327 -16.14 31.91 -8.41
N ASP A 328 -16.41 32.83 -7.49
CA ASP A 328 -17.27 33.98 -7.72
C ASP A 328 -16.69 34.87 -8.84
N GLU A 329 -17.45 35.01 -9.94
CA GLU A 329 -17.27 36.12 -10.88
C GLU A 329 -17.90 37.39 -10.29
N PRO A 330 -17.24 38.57 -10.37
CA PRO A 330 -17.82 39.81 -9.90
C PRO A 330 -18.82 40.36 -10.94
N SER A 331 -20.06 40.57 -10.48
CA SER A 331 -21.11 41.28 -11.20
C SER A 331 -20.70 42.74 -11.44
N THR A 332 -20.53 43.09 -12.71
CA THR A 332 -20.52 44.48 -13.18
C THR A 332 -21.97 44.95 -13.30
N SER A 333 -22.38 45.85 -12.41
CA SER A 333 -23.59 46.65 -12.58
C SER A 333 -23.26 47.92 -13.35
N GLY A 334 -23.92 48.09 -14.49
CA GLY A 334 -24.21 49.37 -15.13
C GLY A 334 -25.65 49.76 -14.88
#